data_AF-A0A5D4TTJ1-F1
#
_entry.id   AF-A0A5D4TTJ1-F1
#
_cell.length_a   1.000
_cell.length_b   1.000
_cell.length_c   1.000
_cell.angle_alpha   90.00
_cell.angle_beta   90.00
_cell.angle_gamma   90.00
#
_symmetry.space_group_name_H-M   'P 1'
#
loop_
_entity.id
_entity.type
_entity.pdbx_description
1 polymer ?
#
loop_
_entity_poly.entity_id
_entity_poly.type
_entity_poly.pdbx_seq_one_letter_code
_entity_poly.pdbx_strand_id
1 'polypeptide(L)' 'MVRLIALIIMLIPGALAALGIKLMRDMLFGILQSPIPYLWLQFVIGLLFFVCGLGFIAGFVLHRDRKRNKVQSRFTKKS' A
#
# COMPACT_ATOMS: atom_id res chain seq x y z
N MET A 1 10.47 -19.23 -11.78
CA MET A 1 10.13 -19.39 -10.35
C MET A 1 10.25 -18.09 -9.53
N VAL A 2 11.33 -17.30 -9.64
CA VAL A 2 11.51 -16.04 -8.87
C VAL A 2 10.40 -14.97 -9.07
N ARG A 3 9.77 -14.92 -10.26
CA ARG A 3 8.71 -13.94 -10.55
C ARG A 3 7.42 -14.16 -9.75
N LEU A 4 7.10 -15.41 -9.43
CA LEU A 4 5.89 -15.76 -8.66
C LEU A 4 6.07 -15.41 -7.18
N ILE A 5 7.27 -15.67 -6.63
CA ILE A 5 7.64 -15.33 -5.25
C ILE A 5 7.55 -13.81 -5.03
N ALA A 6 8.05 -13.01 -5.98
CA ALA A 6 7.91 -11.55 -5.92
C ALA A 6 6.44 -11.10 -5.89
N LEU A 7 5.56 -11.80 -6.61
CA LEU A 7 4.13 -11.50 -6.67
C LEU A 7 3.44 -11.85 -5.33
N ILE A 8 3.80 -12.96 -4.72
CA ILE A 8 3.32 -13.37 -3.39
C ILE A 8 3.80 -12.39 -2.31
N ILE A 9 5.06 -11.94 -2.38
CA ILE A 9 5.59 -10.93 -1.45
C ILE A 9 4.86 -9.59 -1.60
N MET A 10 4.46 -9.20 -2.82
CA MET A 10 3.64 -8.01 -3.05
C MET A 10 2.19 -8.14 -2.58
N LEU A 11 1.70 -9.36 -2.34
CA LEU A 11 0.36 -9.58 -1.84
C LEU A 11 0.20 -9.08 -0.39
N ILE A 12 1.26 -9.15 0.42
CA ILE A 12 1.27 -8.70 1.82
C ILE A 12 0.96 -7.19 1.94
N PRO A 13 1.68 -6.27 1.27
CA PRO A 13 1.36 -4.85 1.32
C PRO A 13 0.02 -4.55 0.64
N GLY A 14 -0.41 -5.35 -0.34
CA GLY A 14 -1.75 -5.24 -0.94
C GLY A 14 -2.86 -5.57 0.04
N ALA A 15 -2.70 -6.64 0.82
CA ALA A 15 -3.63 -7.01 1.88
C ALA A 15 -3.66 -5.96 2.99
N LEU A 16 -2.50 -5.41 3.38
CA LEU A 16 -2.43 -4.29 4.34
C LEU A 16 -3.16 -3.05 3.83
N ALA A 17 -3.03 -2.72 2.55
CA ALA A 17 -3.76 -1.61 1.96
C ALA A 17 -5.29 -1.85 1.97
N ALA A 18 -5.72 -3.07 1.66
CA ALA A 18 -7.14 -3.44 1.72
C ALA A 18 -7.70 -3.39 3.15
N LEU A 19 -6.92 -3.81 4.15
CA LEU A 19 -7.26 -3.63 5.56
C LEU A 19 -7.39 -2.15 5.93
N GLY A 20 -6.46 -1.31 5.47
CA GLY A 20 -6.53 0.14 5.67
C GLY A 20 -7.83 0.75 5.14
N ILE A 21 -8.22 0.40 3.91
CA ILE A 21 -9.49 0.84 3.30
C ILE A 21 -10.69 0.35 4.12
N LYS A 22 -10.66 -0.90 4.60
CA LYS A 22 -11.74 -1.44 5.45
C LYS A 22 -11.91 -0.60 6.72
N LEU A 23 -10.82 -0.26 7.41
CA LEU A 23 -10.90 0.59 8.62
C LEU A 23 -11.44 1.99 8.31
N MET A 24 -11.03 2.58 7.19
CA MET A 24 -11.51 3.91 6.75
C MET A 24 -13.00 3.88 6.42
N ARG A 25 -13.46 2.83 5.73
CA ARG A 25 -14.87 2.60 5.43
C ARG A 25 -15.69 2.45 6.72
N ASP A 26 -15.21 1.63 7.65
CA ASP A 26 -15.94 1.36 8.91
C ASP A 26 -16.09 2.65 9.74
N MET A 27 -15.14 3.59 9.65
CA MET A 27 -15.28 4.94 10.23
C MET A 27 -16.43 5.75 9.60
N LEU A 28 -16.57 5.73 8.27
CA LEU A 28 -17.66 6.44 7.56
C LEU A 28 -19.05 5.96 7.99
N PHE A 29 -19.17 4.70 8.39
CA PHE A 29 -20.42 4.11 8.90
C PHE A 29 -20.58 4.25 10.42
N GLY A 30 -19.66 4.91 11.12
CA GLY A 30 -19.73 5.06 12.58
C GLY A 30 -19.37 3.78 13.35
N ILE A 31 -18.80 2.77 12.69
CA ILE A 31 -18.52 1.46 13.27
C ILE A 31 -17.13 1.48 13.89
N LEU A 32 -17.10 1.57 15.22
CA LEU A 32 -15.87 1.50 15.99
C LEU A 32 -15.39 0.06 16.07
N GLN A 33 -14.20 -0.21 15.52
CA GLN A 33 -13.56 -1.51 15.64
C GLN A 33 -12.70 -1.56 16.91
N SER A 34 -13.06 -2.41 17.85
CA SER A 34 -12.20 -2.73 19.01
C SER A 34 -10.87 -3.31 18.50
N PRO A 35 -9.69 -2.87 18.99
CA PRO A 35 -9.42 -2.13 20.23
C PRO A 35 -9.25 -0.61 20.08
N ILE A 36 -9.68 0.00 18.97
CA ILE A 36 -9.42 1.42 18.71
C ILE A 36 -10.47 2.28 19.45
N PRO A 37 -10.06 3.23 20.32
CA PRO A 37 -11.00 3.99 21.16
C PRO A 37 -11.70 5.16 20.44
N TYR A 38 -11.18 5.62 19.30
CA TYR A 38 -11.71 6.79 18.60
C TYR A 38 -11.85 6.56 17.09
N LEU A 39 -12.95 7.04 16.50
CA LEU A 39 -13.22 6.93 15.07
C LEU A 39 -12.18 7.65 14.20
N TRP A 40 -11.77 8.86 14.59
CA TRP A 40 -10.75 9.61 13.85
C TRP A 40 -9.40 8.88 13.88
N LEU A 41 -9.07 8.20 14.99
CA LEU A 41 -7.84 7.42 15.12
C LEU A 41 -7.90 6.16 14.23
N GLN A 42 -9.07 5.49 14.18
CA GLN A 42 -9.31 4.38 13.25
C GLN A 42 -9.10 4.79 11.80
N PHE A 43 -9.54 6.00 11.42
CA PHE A 43 -9.29 6.54 10.09
C PHE A 43 -7.80 6.83 9.84
N VAL A 44 -7.10 7.47 10.78
CA VAL A 44 -5.66 7.78 10.63
C VAL A 44 -4.83 6.49 10.51
N ILE A 45 -5.13 5.48 11.33
CA ILE A 45 -4.47 4.17 11.25
C ILE A 45 -4.77 3.51 9.90
N GLY A 46 -6.03 3.53 9.46
CA GLY A 46 -6.43 3.00 8.15
C GLY A 46 -5.72 3.72 6.99
N LEU A 47 -5.62 5.05 7.06
CA LEU A 47 -4.90 5.89 6.10
C LEU A 47 -3.42 5.52 6.04
N LEU A 48 -2.79 5.36 7.21
CA LEU A 48 -1.38 5.02 7.30
C LEU A 48 -1.11 3.64 6.68
N PHE A 49 -1.93 2.64 7.00
CA PHE A 49 -1.82 1.31 6.38
C PHE A 49 -2.06 1.35 4.86
N PHE A 50 -3.01 2.14 4.39
CA PHE A 50 -3.27 2.31 2.97
C PHE A 50 -2.09 2.98 2.25
N VAL A 51 -1.59 4.10 2.76
CA VAL A 51 -0.47 4.83 2.16
C VAL A 51 0.82 4.03 2.22
N CYS A 52 1.10 3.33 3.32
CA CYS A 52 2.25 2.44 3.43
C CYS A 52 2.15 1.26 2.46
N GLY A 53 0.99 0.59 2.38
CA GLY A 53 0.78 -0.53 1.47
C GLY A 53 0.88 -0.11 -0.01
N LEU A 54 0.18 0.96 -0.37
CA LEU A 54 0.21 1.51 -1.73
C LEU A 54 1.60 2.05 -2.10
N GLY A 55 2.25 2.78 -1.20
CA GLY A 55 3.58 3.34 -1.39
C GLY A 55 4.64 2.26 -1.58
N PHE A 56 4.55 1.16 -0.82
CA PHE A 56 5.45 0.03 -0.99
C PHE A 56 5.24 -0.67 -2.34
N ILE A 57 3.99 -0.89 -2.76
CA ILE A 57 3.66 -1.47 -4.07
C ILE A 57 4.18 -0.56 -5.19
N ALA A 58 3.87 0.74 -5.14
CA ALA A 58 4.28 1.72 -6.13
C ALA A 58 5.82 1.82 -6.22
N GLY A 59 6.50 1.84 -5.07
CA GLY A 59 7.97 1.86 -4.99
C GLY A 59 8.61 0.61 -5.60
N PHE A 60 8.04 -0.57 -5.33
CA PHE A 60 8.53 -1.82 -5.91
C PHE A 60 8.29 -1.89 -7.43
N VAL A 61 7.11 -1.46 -7.90
CA VAL A 61 6.82 -1.38 -9.34
C VAL A 61 7.80 -0.44 -10.02
N LEU A 62 8.02 0.76 -9.46
CA LEU A 62 8.95 1.74 -10.00
C LEU A 62 10.39 1.20 -10.05
N HIS A 63 10.86 0.54 -8.99
CA HIS A 63 12.19 -0.07 -8.96
C HIS A 63 12.34 -1.16 -10.03
N ARG A 64 11.30 -2.01 -10.19
CA ARG A 64 11.27 -3.08 -11.17
C ARG A 64 11.26 -2.55 -12.61
N ASP A 65 10.46 -1.53 -12.88
CA ASP A 65 10.31 -0.95 -14.23
C ASP A 65 11.52 -0.11 -14.63
N ARG A 66 12.18 0.55 -13.67
CA ARG A 66 13.47 1.22 -13.88
C ARG A 66 14.53 0.24 -14.38
N LYS A 67 14.59 -0.98 -13.82
CA LYS A 67 15.55 -2.02 -14.25
C LYS A 67 15.29 -2.53 -15.68
N ARG A 68 14.09 -2.29 -16.24
CA ARG A 68 13.70 -2.71 -17.60
C ARG A 68 13.71 -1.56 -18.61
N ASN A 69 14.22 -0.37 -18.26
CA ASN A 69 14.22 0.83 -19.11
C ASN A 69 12.84 1.18 -19.71
N LYS A 70 11.75 0.84 -19.00
CA LYS A 70 10.37 1.14 -19.43
C LYS A 70 9.75 2.34 -18.70
N VAL A 71 10.56 3.13 -18.01
CA VAL A 71 10.13 4.33 -17.27
C VAL A 71 10.33 5.58 -18.13
N GLN A 72 9.47 6.59 -17.96
CA GLN A 72 9.63 7.90 -18.60
C GLN A 72 11.00 8.50 -18.25
N SER A 73 11.56 9.33 -19.14
CA SER A 73 12.89 9.94 -18.98
C SER A 73 13.07 10.70 -17.66
N ARG A 74 11.98 11.21 -17.06
CA ARG A 74 11.96 11.84 -15.72
C ARG A 74 12.28 10.90 -14.56
N PHE A 75 12.04 9.60 -14.71
CA PHE A 75 12.24 8.59 -13.66
C PHE A 75 13.46 7.68 -13.93
N THR A 76 14.14 7.86 -15.06
CA THR A 76 15.45 7.25 -15.33
C THR A 76 16.49 7.89 -14.42
N LYS A 77 17.26 7.07 -13.69
CA LYS A 77 18.39 7.56 -12.90
C LYS A 77 19.43 8.08 -13.90
N LYS A 78 19.57 9.39 -14.04
CA LYS A 78 20.66 9.99 -14.83
C LYS A 78 21.95 9.55 -14.12
N SER A 79 22.82 8.85 -14.85
CA SER A 79 24.13 8.41 -14.37
C SER A 79 24.97 9.60 -13.94
#